data_AF-A0A4Q6AI13-F1
#
_entry.id   AF-A0A4Q6AI13-F1
#
_cell.length_a   1.000
_cell.length_b   1.000
_cell.length_c   1.000
_cell.angle_alpha   90.00
_cell.angle_beta   90.00
_cell.angle_gamma   90.00
#
_symmetry.space_group_name_H-M   'P 1'
#
loop_
_entity.id
_entity.type
_entity.pdbx_description
1 polymer ?
#
loop_
_entity_poly.entity_id
_entity_poly.type
_entity_poly.pdbx_seq_one_letter_code
_entity_poly.pdbx_strand_id
1 'polypeptide(L)'
;PGHGDVAVDSHYDLPVINKSKESLDTLELYPFKKLFEAGVGSAMIAHLAIPAIDNRTNRPTSLSVYNVTNLMREEMGYDGLTFTDALEMKGVAKFFGGGEAAVEALIAGNDMLCLPESVPVTIDAVKKAIKEKRLGWDDIDKKVRRVLHAKFSLGLDKPQVIDTTNLLEDLNKNTDDLRRKVAANVVTVLRNTAGLLPFVAGERTAYVGIGTTVANTFGKRLAADFKADTFLLDHKATAAQAATLLNAVKEGNYNRVVIGLHNYSHRPTNNYGISKAAIDLVNNLQDQNALTFVFGNVYAAQNFCNASTVVAMYEDDDAFQNAAADFLQGGLAAKGTLPVTVCDVRYGTGIALNSFIPVGNSPEWAPVDAIAQEGLAKKAYPGAVVLAVQNGVIKYHKAFGRYEFDSSSKPVSLESIYDLASVTKISATTVGVMKLYEEGKLDLDKTLGDYLPITRGTDKAPLLIKDVLLH
;
A
#
# COMPACT_ATOMS: atom_id res chain seq x y z
N PRO A 1 4.29 -1.63 -25.57
CA PRO A 1 4.70 -2.29 -24.31
C PRO A 1 6.00 -1.64 -23.79
N GLY A 2 6.20 -1.54 -22.48
CA GLY A 2 7.49 -1.08 -21.93
C GLY A 2 7.67 0.43 -21.73
N HIS A 3 6.59 1.21 -21.65
CA HIS A 3 6.68 2.66 -21.42
C HIS A 3 7.39 3.03 -20.09
N GLY A 4 7.49 2.11 -19.13
CA GLY A 4 8.23 2.34 -17.88
C GLY A 4 9.75 2.50 -18.04
N ASP A 5 10.32 2.12 -19.19
CA ASP A 5 11.77 2.10 -19.43
C ASP A 5 12.21 3.09 -20.53
N VAL A 6 11.46 4.17 -20.74
CA VAL A 6 11.84 5.22 -21.70
C VAL A 6 12.25 6.50 -20.99
N ALA A 7 13.36 7.08 -21.44
CA ALA A 7 13.92 8.32 -20.90
C ALA A 7 13.26 9.59 -21.48
N VAL A 8 12.50 9.45 -22.58
CA VAL A 8 11.88 10.56 -23.32
C VAL A 8 10.37 10.46 -23.20
N ASP A 9 9.73 11.60 -22.95
CA ASP A 9 8.27 11.72 -22.88
C ASP A 9 7.66 11.80 -24.30
N SER A 10 6.70 10.91 -24.57
CA SER A 10 5.99 10.77 -25.84
C SER A 10 5.23 12.03 -26.27
N HIS A 11 4.95 12.96 -25.34
CA HIS A 11 4.33 14.25 -25.64
C HIS A 11 5.26 15.18 -26.45
N TYR A 12 6.57 14.98 -26.41
CA TYR A 12 7.56 15.82 -27.08
C TYR A 12 8.22 15.12 -28.27
N ASP A 13 8.54 13.82 -28.13
CA ASP A 13 9.14 13.03 -29.19
C ASP A 13 8.81 11.54 -29.05
N LEU A 14 8.98 10.75 -30.11
CA LEU A 14 8.69 9.32 -30.10
C LEU A 14 9.72 8.55 -29.27
N PRO A 15 9.37 7.98 -28.10
CA PRO A 15 10.34 7.30 -27.25
C PRO A 15 10.74 5.97 -27.87
N VAL A 16 12.04 5.65 -27.82
CA VAL A 16 12.61 4.44 -28.44
C VAL A 16 13.01 3.43 -27.37
N ILE A 17 12.61 2.16 -27.55
CA ILE A 17 13.06 1.03 -26.72
C ILE A 17 13.95 0.11 -27.57
N ASN A 18 15.24 0.10 -27.26
CA ASN A 18 16.25 -0.70 -27.97
C ASN A 18 16.54 -2.03 -27.25
N LYS A 19 15.48 -2.80 -26.94
CA LYS A 19 15.59 -4.14 -26.35
C LYS A 19 15.37 -5.22 -27.39
N SER A 20 15.94 -6.41 -27.18
CA SER A 20 15.65 -7.59 -28.00
C SER A 20 14.24 -8.11 -27.73
N LYS A 21 13.67 -8.90 -28.66
CA LYS A 21 12.35 -9.52 -28.48
C LYS A 21 12.32 -10.41 -27.23
N GLU A 22 13.41 -11.12 -26.92
CA GLU A 22 13.53 -11.98 -25.74
C GLU A 22 13.56 -11.20 -24.42
N SER A 23 14.27 -10.07 -24.37
CA SER A 23 14.24 -9.18 -23.21
C SER A 23 12.86 -8.57 -23.00
N LEU A 24 12.19 -8.15 -24.09
CA LEU A 24 10.82 -7.65 -24.05
C LEU A 24 9.86 -8.73 -23.54
N ASP A 25 10.04 -9.99 -23.96
CA ASP A 25 9.17 -11.11 -23.58
C ASP A 25 9.15 -11.36 -22.08
N THR A 26 10.34 -11.40 -21.49
CA THR A 26 10.57 -11.78 -20.10
C THR A 26 10.28 -10.66 -19.10
N LEU A 27 10.24 -9.40 -19.54
CA LEU A 27 10.05 -8.24 -18.68
C LEU A 27 8.83 -7.39 -19.09
N GLU A 28 8.90 -6.65 -20.21
CA GLU A 28 7.87 -5.69 -20.59
C GLU A 28 6.54 -6.31 -20.99
N LEU A 29 6.56 -7.45 -21.69
CA LEU A 29 5.37 -8.14 -22.21
C LEU A 29 4.73 -9.04 -21.17
N TYR A 30 5.51 -9.55 -20.22
CA TYR A 30 5.05 -10.53 -19.24
C TYR A 30 3.80 -10.09 -18.45
N PRO A 31 3.73 -8.86 -17.88
CA PRO A 31 2.52 -8.40 -17.21
C PRO A 31 1.29 -8.35 -18.12
N PHE A 32 1.46 -7.94 -19.39
CA PHE A 32 0.37 -7.89 -20.36
C PHE A 32 -0.12 -9.28 -20.73
N LYS A 33 0.77 -10.27 -20.92
CA LYS A 33 0.37 -11.67 -21.14
C LYS A 33 -0.53 -12.16 -20.01
N LYS A 34 -0.15 -11.89 -18.75
CA LYS A 34 -0.94 -12.28 -17.58
C LYS A 34 -2.27 -11.54 -17.47
N LEU A 35 -2.32 -10.26 -17.81
CA LEU A 35 -3.58 -9.51 -17.86
C LEU A 35 -4.52 -10.00 -18.97
N PHE A 36 -3.97 -10.39 -20.13
CA PHE A 36 -4.77 -10.92 -21.25
C PHE A 36 -5.30 -12.32 -20.92
N GLU A 37 -4.47 -13.20 -20.34
CA GLU A 37 -4.90 -14.51 -19.80
C GLU A 37 -6.01 -14.35 -18.76
N ALA A 38 -5.96 -13.30 -17.93
CA ALA A 38 -6.97 -12.99 -16.92
C ALA A 38 -8.25 -12.33 -17.48
N GLY A 39 -8.31 -12.02 -18.78
CA GLY A 39 -9.50 -11.48 -19.44
C GLY A 39 -9.72 -9.99 -19.25
N VAL A 40 -8.66 -9.17 -19.15
CA VAL A 40 -8.80 -7.71 -19.14
C VAL A 40 -9.59 -7.22 -20.36
N GLY A 41 -10.61 -6.37 -20.14
CA GLY A 41 -11.58 -6.02 -21.20
C GLY A 41 -11.08 -5.03 -22.25
N SER A 42 -10.08 -4.21 -21.90
CA SER A 42 -9.51 -3.21 -22.81
C SER A 42 -8.03 -2.96 -22.53
N ALA A 43 -7.27 -2.60 -23.56
CA ALA A 43 -5.85 -2.26 -23.47
C ALA A 43 -5.52 -1.04 -24.34
N MET A 44 -4.72 -0.13 -23.80
CA MET A 44 -4.23 1.05 -24.50
C MET A 44 -2.82 0.82 -25.04
N ILE A 45 -2.59 1.26 -26.27
CA ILE A 45 -1.34 1.06 -26.99
C ILE A 45 -0.60 2.39 -27.10
N ALA A 46 0.50 2.48 -26.35
CA ALA A 46 1.38 3.64 -26.35
C ALA A 46 2.04 3.91 -27.72
N HIS A 47 2.47 5.15 -27.93
CA HIS A 47 3.28 5.56 -29.08
C HIS A 47 4.76 5.39 -28.78
N LEU A 48 5.29 4.18 -28.99
CA LEU A 48 6.71 3.86 -28.77
C LEU A 48 7.34 3.32 -30.05
N ALA A 49 8.59 3.67 -30.33
CA ALA A 49 9.38 3.01 -31.37
C ALA A 49 10.12 1.82 -30.75
N ILE A 50 9.84 0.61 -31.23
CA ILE A 50 10.49 -0.62 -30.73
C ILE A 50 11.02 -1.41 -31.92
N PRO A 51 12.28 -1.18 -32.35
CA PRO A 51 12.83 -1.78 -33.57
C PRO A 51 12.81 -3.31 -33.60
N ALA A 52 12.83 -3.96 -32.43
CA ALA A 52 12.71 -5.41 -32.33
C ALA A 52 11.30 -5.95 -32.64
N ILE A 53 10.28 -5.09 -32.64
CA ILE A 53 8.91 -5.43 -33.05
C ILE A 53 8.63 -4.88 -34.45
N ASP A 54 9.00 -3.63 -34.70
CA ASP A 54 8.82 -2.96 -35.98
C ASP A 54 9.98 -1.99 -36.23
N ASN A 55 10.82 -2.31 -37.21
CA ASN A 55 12.03 -1.54 -37.52
C ASN A 55 11.79 -0.41 -38.53
N ARG A 56 10.53 -0.18 -38.97
CA ARG A 56 10.21 0.91 -39.88
C ARG A 56 10.46 2.25 -39.18
N THR A 57 11.05 3.19 -39.91
CA THR A 57 11.38 4.52 -39.41
C THR A 57 10.11 5.26 -38.96
N ASN A 58 10.19 5.93 -37.80
CA ASN A 58 9.09 6.70 -37.21
C ASN A 58 7.79 5.90 -37.04
N ARG A 59 7.88 4.58 -36.84
CA ARG A 59 6.71 3.72 -36.70
C ARG A 59 6.39 3.44 -35.23
N PRO A 60 5.42 4.15 -34.63
CA PRO A 60 4.99 3.87 -33.26
C PRO A 60 4.25 2.52 -33.17
N THR A 61 4.34 1.87 -32.01
CA THR A 61 3.69 0.59 -31.70
C THR A 61 2.18 0.61 -31.88
N SER A 62 1.53 1.74 -31.63
CA SER A 62 0.09 1.96 -31.85
C SER A 62 -0.32 1.91 -33.32
N LEU A 63 0.59 2.24 -34.25
CA LEU A 63 0.36 2.22 -35.68
C LEU A 63 0.98 0.97 -36.35
N SER A 64 1.56 0.06 -35.59
CA SER A 64 2.26 -1.11 -36.13
C SER A 64 1.36 -2.35 -36.14
N VAL A 65 1.13 -2.93 -37.33
CA VAL A 65 0.45 -4.23 -37.47
C VAL A 65 1.22 -5.34 -36.76
N TYR A 66 2.56 -5.29 -36.77
CA TYR A 66 3.41 -6.27 -36.11
C TYR A 66 3.25 -6.23 -34.58
N ASN A 67 2.99 -5.06 -34.00
CA ASN A 67 2.71 -4.93 -32.58
C ASN A 67 1.24 -5.27 -32.25
N VAL A 68 0.28 -4.60 -32.90
CA VAL A 68 -1.13 -4.65 -32.49
C VAL A 68 -1.82 -5.92 -32.95
N THR A 69 -1.59 -6.37 -34.18
CA THR A 69 -2.22 -7.60 -34.69
C THR A 69 -1.34 -8.81 -34.41
N ASN A 70 -0.13 -8.86 -34.96
CA ASN A 70 0.68 -10.09 -34.88
C ASN A 70 1.11 -10.41 -33.44
N LEU A 71 1.75 -9.48 -32.73
CA LEU A 71 2.19 -9.75 -31.37
C LEU A 71 1.00 -9.81 -30.39
N MET A 72 0.21 -8.75 -30.30
CA MET A 72 -0.78 -8.62 -29.24
C MET A 72 -2.00 -9.53 -29.44
N ARG A 73 -2.58 -9.58 -30.64
CA ARG A 73 -3.79 -10.39 -30.89
C ARG A 73 -3.46 -11.84 -31.22
N GLU A 74 -2.52 -12.09 -32.13
CA GLU A 74 -2.21 -13.45 -32.59
C GLU A 74 -1.30 -14.19 -31.62
N GLU A 75 -0.10 -13.66 -31.32
CA GLU A 75 0.88 -14.35 -30.44
C GLU A 75 0.45 -14.36 -28.96
N MET A 76 -0.08 -13.24 -28.44
CA MET A 76 -0.49 -13.13 -27.02
C MET A 76 -1.97 -13.43 -26.78
N GLY A 77 -2.76 -13.70 -27.83
CA GLY A 77 -4.15 -14.15 -27.71
C GLY A 77 -5.15 -13.11 -27.19
N TYR A 78 -4.89 -11.81 -27.36
CA TYR A 78 -5.78 -10.76 -26.85
C TYR A 78 -6.99 -10.49 -27.76
N ASP A 79 -8.21 -10.72 -27.25
CA ASP A 79 -9.47 -10.44 -27.99
C ASP A 79 -10.31 -9.30 -27.38
N GLY A 80 -9.80 -8.59 -26.38
CA GLY A 80 -10.45 -7.40 -25.83
C GLY A 80 -10.38 -6.18 -26.77
N LEU A 81 -10.92 -5.05 -26.29
CA LEU A 81 -10.87 -3.79 -27.02
C LEU A 81 -9.47 -3.18 -26.98
N THR A 82 -9.04 -2.63 -28.10
CA THR A 82 -7.77 -1.88 -28.22
C THR A 82 -8.03 -0.40 -28.44
N PHE A 83 -7.29 0.42 -27.71
CA PHE A 83 -7.31 1.87 -27.82
C PHE A 83 -5.92 2.36 -28.20
N THR A 84 -5.84 3.31 -29.13
CA THR A 84 -4.61 4.08 -29.26
C THR A 84 -4.43 4.98 -28.04
N ASP A 85 -3.18 5.33 -27.73
CA ASP A 85 -2.92 6.58 -26.99
C ASP A 85 -3.35 7.80 -27.84
N ALA A 86 -3.32 9.00 -27.26
CA ALA A 86 -3.80 10.22 -27.91
C ALA A 86 -3.12 10.46 -29.27
N LEU A 87 -3.88 10.48 -30.36
CA LEU A 87 -3.33 10.57 -31.72
C LEU A 87 -2.82 11.97 -32.08
N GLU A 88 -3.31 13.00 -31.41
CA GLU A 88 -2.84 14.39 -31.55
C GLU A 88 -1.45 14.63 -30.95
N MET A 89 -0.85 13.66 -30.25
CA MET A 89 0.48 13.81 -29.65
C MET A 89 1.53 14.11 -30.73
N LYS A 90 2.38 15.10 -30.46
CA LYS A 90 3.40 15.60 -31.42
C LYS A 90 4.33 14.51 -31.94
N GLY A 91 4.65 13.51 -31.12
CA GLY A 91 5.49 12.36 -31.50
C GLY A 91 4.92 11.53 -32.65
N VAL A 92 3.60 11.59 -32.89
CA VAL A 92 2.91 10.89 -33.99
C VAL A 92 2.41 11.86 -35.05
N ALA A 93 1.73 12.93 -34.64
CA ALA A 93 1.12 13.91 -35.52
C ALA A 93 2.10 14.51 -36.54
N LYS A 94 3.36 14.75 -36.13
CA LYS A 94 4.41 15.31 -37.02
C LYS A 94 4.77 14.41 -38.21
N PHE A 95 4.49 13.11 -38.13
CA PHE A 95 4.80 12.13 -39.17
C PHE A 95 3.54 11.65 -39.92
N PHE A 96 2.36 11.74 -39.30
CA PHE A 96 1.11 11.15 -39.79
C PHE A 96 -0.07 12.12 -39.68
N GLY A 97 0.09 13.34 -40.22
CA GLY A 97 -0.96 14.36 -40.21
C GLY A 97 -2.16 14.07 -41.12
N GLY A 98 -3.20 14.90 -41.02
CA GLY A 98 -4.34 14.87 -41.96
C GLY A 98 -5.22 13.62 -41.84
N GLY A 99 -5.28 13.01 -40.66
CA GLY A 99 -6.06 11.80 -40.38
C GLY A 99 -5.34 10.49 -40.74
N GLU A 100 -4.13 10.55 -41.28
CA GLU A 100 -3.35 9.35 -41.65
C GLU A 100 -3.00 8.49 -40.43
N ALA A 101 -2.69 9.09 -39.27
CA ALA A 101 -2.44 8.35 -38.03
C ALA A 101 -3.63 7.47 -37.64
N ALA A 102 -4.85 7.98 -37.80
CA ALA A 102 -6.07 7.23 -37.51
C ALA A 102 -6.27 6.06 -38.48
N VAL A 103 -6.01 6.29 -39.78
CA VAL A 103 -6.06 5.22 -40.80
C VAL A 103 -5.07 4.11 -40.47
N GLU A 104 -3.82 4.47 -40.20
CA GLU A 104 -2.76 3.51 -39.87
C GLU A 104 -3.03 2.76 -38.57
N ALA A 105 -3.65 3.40 -37.57
CA ALA A 105 -4.06 2.75 -36.32
C ALA A 105 -5.13 1.68 -36.56
N LEU A 106 -6.12 1.98 -37.42
CA LEU A 106 -7.17 1.02 -37.78
C LEU A 106 -6.58 -0.16 -38.56
N ILE A 107 -5.68 0.11 -39.52
CA ILE A 107 -4.95 -0.92 -40.28
C ILE A 107 -4.12 -1.79 -39.33
N ALA A 108 -3.45 -1.19 -38.34
CA ALA A 108 -2.65 -1.92 -37.36
C ALA A 108 -3.46 -2.93 -36.54
N GLY A 109 -4.76 -2.65 -36.33
CA GLY A 109 -5.65 -3.55 -35.60
C GLY A 109 -6.38 -2.89 -34.42
N ASN A 110 -6.22 -1.58 -34.21
CA ASN A 110 -6.92 -0.86 -33.14
C ASN A 110 -8.43 -0.82 -33.39
N ASP A 111 -9.22 -0.83 -32.32
CA ASP A 111 -10.69 -0.73 -32.38
C ASP A 111 -11.17 0.71 -32.13
N MET A 112 -10.49 1.41 -31.22
CA MET A 112 -10.84 2.76 -30.76
C MET A 112 -9.67 3.73 -30.94
N LEU A 113 -9.98 4.93 -31.43
CA LEU A 113 -9.02 6.00 -31.67
C LEU A 113 -9.17 7.07 -30.59
N CYS A 114 -8.16 7.22 -29.74
CA CYS A 114 -8.17 8.22 -28.68
C CYS A 114 -7.69 9.57 -29.20
N LEU A 115 -8.47 10.63 -28.95
CA LEU A 115 -8.16 12.03 -29.29
C LEU A 115 -7.53 12.21 -30.69
N PRO A 116 -8.26 11.90 -31.78
CA PRO A 116 -7.84 12.30 -33.12
C PRO A 116 -7.90 13.83 -33.26
N GLU A 117 -6.96 14.42 -33.99
CA GLU A 117 -6.88 15.89 -34.20
C GLU A 117 -8.21 16.50 -34.67
N SER A 118 -8.95 15.79 -35.51
CA SER A 118 -10.26 16.21 -36.01
C SER A 118 -11.09 15.01 -36.47
N VAL A 119 -12.24 14.80 -35.83
CA VAL A 119 -13.15 13.70 -36.16
C VAL A 119 -13.64 13.75 -37.62
N PRO A 120 -14.11 14.89 -38.17
CA PRO A 120 -14.49 14.97 -39.58
C PRO A 120 -13.35 14.61 -40.55
N VAL A 121 -12.14 15.14 -40.31
CA VAL A 121 -10.97 14.86 -41.16
C VAL A 121 -10.58 13.39 -41.10
N THR A 122 -10.61 12.79 -39.90
CA THR A 122 -10.39 11.36 -39.71
C THR A 122 -11.40 10.51 -40.49
N ILE A 123 -12.68 10.85 -40.44
CA ILE A 123 -13.73 10.13 -41.19
C ILE A 123 -13.45 10.18 -42.69
N ASP A 124 -13.09 11.35 -43.22
CA ASP A 124 -12.78 11.52 -44.64
C ASP A 124 -11.51 10.77 -45.05
N ALA A 125 -10.47 10.76 -44.21
CA ALA A 125 -9.25 9.99 -44.42
C ALA A 125 -9.53 8.48 -44.44
N VAL A 126 -10.37 7.97 -43.53
CA VAL A 126 -10.79 6.55 -43.51
C VAL A 126 -11.58 6.19 -44.76
N LYS A 127 -12.55 7.03 -45.17
CA LYS A 127 -13.29 6.82 -46.42
C LYS A 127 -12.36 6.79 -47.65
N LYS A 128 -11.37 7.68 -47.69
CA LYS A 128 -10.36 7.71 -48.74
C LYS A 128 -9.52 6.42 -48.74
N ALA A 129 -9.04 5.98 -47.58
CA ALA A 129 -8.28 4.74 -47.44
C ALA A 129 -9.08 3.50 -47.88
N ILE A 130 -10.39 3.47 -47.61
CA ILE A 130 -11.29 2.41 -48.12
C ILE A 130 -11.39 2.44 -49.64
N LYS A 131 -11.58 3.64 -50.23
CA LYS A 131 -11.60 3.81 -51.70
C LYS A 131 -10.30 3.37 -52.35
N GLU A 132 -9.17 3.60 -51.68
CA GLU A 132 -7.82 3.19 -52.09
C GLU A 132 -7.51 1.72 -51.79
N LYS A 133 -8.45 0.95 -51.22
CA LYS A 133 -8.31 -0.46 -50.82
C LYS A 133 -7.20 -0.72 -49.80
N ARG A 134 -6.83 0.29 -49.01
CA ARG A 134 -5.94 0.15 -47.84
C ARG A 134 -6.67 -0.41 -46.62
N LEU A 135 -7.99 -0.23 -46.58
CA LEU A 135 -8.92 -0.75 -45.58
C LEU A 135 -10.17 -1.30 -46.27
N GLY A 136 -10.78 -2.36 -45.72
CA GLY A 136 -12.09 -2.84 -46.13
C GLY A 136 -13.20 -2.37 -45.20
N TRP A 137 -14.44 -2.34 -45.71
CA TRP A 137 -15.62 -2.16 -44.85
C TRP A 137 -15.74 -3.28 -43.81
N ASP A 138 -15.41 -4.53 -44.19
CA ASP A 138 -15.39 -5.65 -43.26
C ASP A 138 -14.41 -5.44 -42.08
N ASP A 139 -13.32 -4.70 -42.29
CA ASP A 139 -12.37 -4.37 -41.21
C ASP A 139 -12.97 -3.38 -40.22
N ILE A 140 -13.72 -2.39 -40.73
CA ILE A 140 -14.45 -1.43 -39.89
C ILE A 140 -15.59 -2.12 -39.14
N ASP A 141 -16.38 -2.94 -39.83
CA ASP A 141 -17.53 -3.64 -39.25
C ASP A 141 -17.10 -4.58 -38.11
N LYS A 142 -15.98 -5.30 -38.27
CA LYS A 142 -15.41 -6.13 -37.20
C LYS A 142 -15.08 -5.31 -35.94
N LYS A 143 -14.45 -4.14 -36.11
CA LYS A 143 -14.09 -3.25 -34.99
C LYS A 143 -15.33 -2.66 -34.32
N VAL A 144 -16.28 -2.16 -35.11
CA VAL A 144 -17.56 -1.64 -34.61
C VAL A 144 -18.32 -2.73 -33.85
N ARG A 145 -18.35 -3.97 -34.35
CA ARG A 145 -18.98 -5.10 -33.66
C ARG A 145 -18.36 -5.36 -32.30
N ARG A 146 -17.03 -5.30 -32.16
CA ARG A 146 -16.36 -5.43 -30.84
C ARG A 146 -16.80 -4.34 -29.88
N VAL A 147 -16.84 -3.08 -30.33
CA VAL A 147 -17.27 -1.95 -29.51
C VAL A 147 -18.72 -2.09 -29.07
N LEU A 148 -19.62 -2.47 -30.00
CA LEU A 148 -21.03 -2.70 -29.69
C LEU A 148 -21.22 -3.89 -28.74
N HIS A 149 -20.47 -4.98 -28.95
CA HIS A 149 -20.48 -6.13 -28.05
C HIS A 149 -20.04 -5.73 -26.63
N ALA A 150 -18.97 -4.94 -26.49
CA ALA A 150 -18.54 -4.45 -25.18
C ALA A 150 -19.61 -3.59 -24.49
N LYS A 151 -20.24 -2.66 -25.23
CA LYS A 151 -21.34 -1.84 -24.71
C LYS A 151 -22.53 -2.69 -24.26
N PHE A 152 -22.91 -3.68 -25.05
CA PHE A 152 -23.99 -4.60 -24.73
C PHE A 152 -23.67 -5.46 -23.49
N SER A 153 -22.46 -6.00 -23.39
CA SER A 153 -22.01 -6.77 -22.22
C SER A 153 -21.98 -5.96 -20.92
N LEU A 154 -21.80 -4.63 -21.02
CA LEU A 154 -21.89 -3.70 -19.90
C LEU A 154 -23.32 -3.22 -19.61
N GLY A 155 -24.32 -3.65 -20.38
CA GLY A 155 -25.72 -3.25 -20.25
C GLY A 155 -26.01 -1.81 -20.68
N LEU A 156 -25.11 -1.18 -21.46
CA LEU A 156 -25.24 0.21 -21.92
C LEU A 156 -26.27 0.38 -23.05
N ASP A 157 -26.89 -0.70 -23.51
CA ASP A 157 -28.07 -0.69 -24.39
C ASP A 157 -29.34 -0.24 -23.64
N LYS A 158 -29.31 -0.22 -22.29
CA LYS A 158 -30.43 0.18 -21.44
C LYS A 158 -30.07 1.47 -20.70
N PRO A 159 -30.78 2.58 -20.93
CA PRO A 159 -30.60 3.81 -20.17
C PRO A 159 -30.78 3.57 -18.67
N GLN A 160 -29.83 4.04 -17.86
CA GLN A 160 -29.92 4.01 -16.40
C GLN A 160 -30.13 5.44 -15.88
N VAL A 161 -31.11 5.60 -14.98
CA VAL A 161 -31.27 6.84 -14.22
C VAL A 161 -30.44 6.69 -12.95
N ILE A 162 -29.44 7.55 -12.79
CA ILE A 162 -28.56 7.56 -11.62
C ILE A 162 -29.08 8.62 -10.65
N ASP A 163 -29.35 8.22 -9.41
CA ASP A 163 -29.62 9.16 -8.33
C ASP A 163 -28.30 9.82 -7.91
N THR A 164 -28.25 11.15 -8.00
CA THR A 164 -27.07 11.95 -7.68
C THR A 164 -27.20 12.71 -6.36
N THR A 165 -28.30 12.52 -5.62
CA THR A 165 -28.63 13.28 -4.39
C THR A 165 -27.51 13.23 -3.36
N ASN A 166 -26.83 12.08 -3.20
CA ASN A 166 -25.72 11.90 -2.26
C ASN A 166 -24.42 11.39 -2.89
N LEU A 167 -24.21 11.70 -4.17
CA LEU A 167 -23.19 11.07 -5.01
C LEU A 167 -21.79 11.05 -4.38
N LEU A 168 -21.32 12.17 -3.83
CA LEU A 168 -19.96 12.25 -3.29
C LEU A 168 -19.79 11.43 -2.02
N GLU A 169 -20.77 11.43 -1.12
CA GLU A 169 -20.68 10.62 0.10
C GLU A 169 -20.77 9.13 -0.22
N ASP A 170 -21.66 8.73 -1.14
CA ASP A 170 -21.82 7.34 -1.55
C ASP A 170 -20.56 6.79 -2.23
N LEU A 171 -19.93 7.59 -3.11
CA LEU A 171 -18.66 7.24 -3.75
C LEU A 171 -17.50 7.11 -2.75
N ASN A 172 -17.50 7.91 -1.68
CA ASN A 172 -16.39 7.97 -0.73
C ASN A 172 -16.61 7.16 0.56
N LYS A 173 -17.81 6.58 0.76
CA LYS A 173 -18.24 5.91 2.00
C LYS A 173 -17.23 4.91 2.58
N ASN A 174 -16.50 4.18 1.72
CA ASN A 174 -15.54 3.15 2.13
C ASN A 174 -14.07 3.54 1.85
N THR A 175 -13.82 4.72 1.27
CA THR A 175 -12.50 5.12 0.79
C THR A 175 -11.51 5.28 1.94
N ASP A 176 -11.91 5.97 3.02
CA ASP A 176 -11.01 6.22 4.14
C ASP A 176 -10.63 4.96 4.91
N ASP A 177 -11.56 4.02 5.07
CA ASP A 177 -11.28 2.73 5.70
C ASP A 177 -10.31 1.90 4.87
N LEU A 178 -10.51 1.85 3.56
CA LEU A 178 -9.59 1.18 2.65
C LEU A 178 -8.21 1.83 2.67
N ARG A 179 -8.13 3.17 2.64
CA ARG A 179 -6.87 3.91 2.74
C ARG A 179 -6.11 3.60 4.03
N ARG A 180 -6.80 3.58 5.18
CA ARG A 180 -6.19 3.19 6.47
C ARG A 180 -5.67 1.75 6.45
N LYS A 181 -6.43 0.81 5.88
CA LYS A 181 -6.00 -0.59 5.72
C LYS A 181 -4.77 -0.71 4.82
N VAL A 182 -4.70 0.03 3.72
CA VAL A 182 -3.52 0.07 2.86
C VAL A 182 -2.33 0.64 3.63
N ALA A 183 -2.48 1.84 4.22
CA ALA A 183 -1.44 2.50 5.01
C ALA A 183 -0.84 1.60 6.10
N ALA A 184 -1.67 0.85 6.83
CA ALA A 184 -1.23 -0.05 7.89
C ALA A 184 -0.47 -1.29 7.39
N ASN A 185 -0.71 -1.74 6.14
CA ASN A 185 -0.06 -2.95 5.60
C ASN A 185 1.15 -2.64 4.71
N VAL A 186 1.35 -1.38 4.29
CA VAL A 186 2.51 -1.00 3.47
C VAL A 186 3.76 -0.66 4.26
N VAL A 187 3.72 -0.58 5.60
CA VAL A 187 4.89 -0.20 6.40
C VAL A 187 6.05 -1.16 6.11
N THR A 188 7.09 -0.67 5.43
CA THR A 188 8.24 -1.46 5.02
C THR A 188 9.51 -0.96 5.71
N VAL A 189 10.09 -1.77 6.57
CA VAL A 189 11.40 -1.47 7.16
C VAL A 189 12.48 -1.95 6.20
N LEU A 190 13.23 -1.02 5.62
CA LEU A 190 14.30 -1.29 4.66
C LEU A 190 15.60 -1.65 5.37
N ARG A 191 15.88 -0.96 6.48
CA ARG A 191 17.07 -1.15 7.31
C ARG A 191 16.76 -0.86 8.76
N ASN A 192 17.43 -1.57 9.66
CA ASN A 192 17.40 -1.36 11.10
C ASN A 192 18.72 -1.81 11.75
N THR A 193 19.87 -1.49 11.13
CA THR A 193 21.19 -1.95 11.59
C THR A 193 21.61 -1.30 12.90
N ALA A 194 21.07 -0.11 13.22
CA ALA A 194 21.27 0.55 14.50
C ALA A 194 20.37 0.00 15.63
N GLY A 195 19.42 -0.91 15.33
CA GLY A 195 18.54 -1.51 16.33
C GLY A 195 17.58 -0.52 17.00
N LEU A 196 17.20 0.54 16.30
CA LEU A 196 16.33 1.62 16.84
C LEU A 196 14.84 1.29 16.77
N LEU A 197 14.48 0.21 16.06
CA LEU A 197 13.14 -0.37 16.03
C LEU A 197 13.17 -1.77 16.71
N PRO A 198 12.19 -2.15 17.57
CA PRO A 198 11.02 -1.39 18.02
C PRO A 198 11.36 -0.05 18.63
N PHE A 199 10.55 0.97 18.33
CA PHE A 199 10.78 2.29 18.92
C PHE A 199 10.38 2.27 20.39
N VAL A 200 11.25 2.79 21.27
CA VAL A 200 11.05 2.76 22.72
C VAL A 200 10.47 4.10 23.16
N ALA A 201 9.27 4.07 23.76
CA ALA A 201 8.65 5.27 24.30
C ALA A 201 9.38 5.80 25.54
N GLY A 202 9.31 7.12 25.76
CA GLY A 202 9.90 7.79 26.93
C GLY A 202 11.33 8.30 26.74
N GLU A 203 11.99 7.96 25.63
CA GLU A 203 13.27 8.55 25.24
C GLU A 203 13.10 9.98 24.72
N ARG A 204 14.07 10.86 25.01
CA ARG A 204 14.04 12.24 24.51
C ARG A 204 14.18 12.22 22.99
N THR A 205 13.13 12.66 22.31
CA THR A 205 13.01 12.51 20.85
C THR A 205 12.96 13.86 20.16
N ALA A 206 13.63 13.97 19.01
CA ALA A 206 13.41 15.06 18.05
C ALA A 206 12.69 14.51 16.82
N TYR A 207 11.78 15.30 16.27
CA TYR A 207 11.24 15.12 14.94
C TYR A 207 11.82 16.17 13.98
N VAL A 208 12.41 15.72 12.87
CA VAL A 208 12.91 16.58 11.80
C VAL A 208 12.07 16.34 10.54
N GLY A 209 11.17 17.25 10.23
CA GLY A 209 10.34 17.22 9.03
C GLY A 209 11.01 17.95 7.86
N ILE A 210 11.32 17.24 6.78
CA ILE A 210 11.93 17.76 5.56
C ILE A 210 10.87 17.87 4.46
N GLY A 211 10.82 19.00 3.75
CA GLY A 211 9.79 19.29 2.75
C GLY A 211 8.52 19.89 3.33
N THR A 212 8.57 20.39 4.56
CA THR A 212 7.44 21.07 5.18
C THR A 212 7.91 22.22 6.08
N THR A 213 7.04 23.23 6.24
CA THR A 213 7.22 24.36 7.15
C THR A 213 6.19 24.38 8.28
N VAL A 214 5.21 23.47 8.23
CA VAL A 214 4.18 23.28 9.25
C VAL A 214 4.13 21.80 9.64
N ALA A 215 3.90 21.52 10.92
CA ALA A 215 3.77 20.14 11.38
C ALA A 215 2.59 19.45 10.67
N ASN A 216 2.91 18.42 9.88
CA ASN A 216 1.92 17.52 9.28
C ASN A 216 1.37 16.55 10.33
N THR A 217 0.53 15.60 9.92
CA THR A 217 -0.08 14.64 10.84
C THR A 217 0.97 13.81 11.56
N PHE A 218 2.03 13.38 10.88
CA PHE A 218 3.11 12.62 11.50
C PHE A 218 3.85 13.45 12.57
N GLY A 219 4.28 14.67 12.25
CA GLY A 219 4.94 15.56 13.21
C GLY A 219 4.06 15.91 14.41
N LYS A 220 2.76 16.17 14.19
CA LYS A 220 1.78 16.40 15.27
C LYS A 220 1.66 15.18 16.18
N ARG A 221 1.59 13.97 15.61
CA ARG A 221 1.56 12.72 16.37
C ARG A 221 2.85 12.51 17.15
N LEU A 222 4.03 12.81 16.58
CA LEU A 222 5.29 12.68 17.32
C LEU A 222 5.39 13.66 18.50
N ALA A 223 4.94 14.89 18.34
CA ALA A 223 4.85 15.85 19.43
C ALA A 223 3.86 15.39 20.52
N ALA A 224 2.68 14.87 20.14
CA ALA A 224 1.65 14.44 21.07
C ALA A 224 2.04 13.17 21.85
N ASP A 225 2.46 12.14 21.12
CA ASP A 225 2.61 10.77 21.59
C ASP A 225 3.98 10.52 22.22
N PHE A 226 5.03 11.15 21.69
CA PHE A 226 6.42 10.95 22.11
C PHE A 226 7.07 12.19 22.70
N LYS A 227 6.30 13.29 22.86
CA LYS A 227 6.81 14.59 23.34
C LYS A 227 8.01 15.08 22.55
N ALA A 228 8.01 14.80 21.24
CA ALA A 228 9.13 15.12 20.38
C ALA A 228 9.26 16.64 20.14
N ASP A 229 10.46 17.17 20.29
CA ASP A 229 10.77 18.53 19.83
C ASP A 229 10.77 18.56 18.30
N THR A 230 10.12 19.55 17.70
CA THR A 230 9.88 19.57 16.25
C THR A 230 10.75 20.59 15.54
N PHE A 231 11.46 20.15 14.51
CA PHE A 231 12.30 20.95 13.63
C PHE A 231 11.85 20.74 12.19
N LEU A 232 11.61 21.81 11.44
CA LEU A 232 11.05 21.72 10.08
C LEU A 232 11.95 22.45 9.07
N LEU A 233 12.13 21.86 7.90
CA LEU A 233 12.92 22.41 6.81
C LEU A 233 12.17 22.26 5.47
N ASP A 234 11.99 23.34 4.73
CA ASP A 234 11.48 23.28 3.35
C ASP A 234 12.54 22.73 2.38
N HIS A 235 12.11 22.10 1.28
CA HIS A 235 13.03 21.64 0.24
C HIS A 235 13.88 22.76 -0.36
N LYS A 236 13.40 24.01 -0.36
CA LYS A 236 14.11 25.18 -0.91
C LYS A 236 15.01 25.88 0.12
N ALA A 237 15.15 25.32 1.32
CA ALA A 237 15.99 25.92 2.36
C ALA A 237 17.46 25.98 1.92
N THR A 238 18.13 27.03 2.38
CA THR A 238 19.56 27.26 2.14
C THR A 238 20.43 26.36 3.01
N ALA A 239 21.69 26.19 2.61
CA ALA A 239 22.68 25.47 3.41
C ALA A 239 22.86 26.07 4.82
N ALA A 240 22.71 27.39 4.96
CA ALA A 240 22.79 28.07 6.26
C ALA A 240 21.62 27.66 7.18
N GLN A 241 20.38 27.65 6.66
CA GLN A 241 19.21 27.20 7.42
C GLN A 241 19.31 25.73 7.83
N ALA A 242 19.79 24.88 6.93
CA ALA A 242 20.05 23.47 7.22
C ALA A 242 21.12 23.30 8.32
N ALA A 243 22.21 24.08 8.27
CA ALA A 243 23.26 24.06 9.30
C ALA A 243 22.76 24.55 10.67
N THR A 244 21.93 25.60 10.70
CA THR A 244 21.30 26.07 11.94
C THR A 244 20.42 24.99 12.56
N LEU A 245 19.59 24.31 11.75
CA LEU A 245 18.75 23.21 12.24
C LEU A 245 19.60 22.05 12.76
N LEU A 246 20.63 21.65 12.02
CA LEU A 246 21.56 20.59 12.44
C LEU A 246 22.17 20.88 13.81
N ASN A 247 22.64 22.10 14.04
CA ASN A 247 23.23 22.51 15.32
C ASN A 247 22.18 22.47 16.44
N ALA A 248 20.97 22.98 16.20
CA ALA A 248 19.90 22.96 17.19
C ALA A 248 19.51 21.53 17.60
N VAL A 249 19.46 20.59 16.65
CA VAL A 249 19.20 19.17 16.95
C VAL A 249 20.36 18.56 17.76
N LYS A 250 21.61 18.83 17.40
CA LYS A 250 22.79 18.33 18.13
C LYS A 250 22.87 18.87 19.56
N GLU A 251 22.58 20.16 19.76
CA GLU A 251 22.57 20.80 21.08
C GLU A 251 21.47 20.26 21.99
N GLY A 252 20.36 19.79 21.42
CA GLY A 252 19.24 19.21 22.17
C GLY A 252 19.54 17.87 22.84
N ASN A 253 20.64 17.20 22.47
CA ASN A 253 21.07 15.90 23.03
C ASN A 253 19.95 14.85 23.06
N TYR A 254 19.29 14.67 21.92
CA TYR A 254 18.20 13.69 21.77
C TYR A 254 18.73 12.26 21.78
N ASN A 255 17.97 11.35 22.40
CA ASN A 255 18.23 9.92 22.35
C ASN A 255 17.84 9.33 21.00
N ARG A 256 16.82 9.92 20.34
CA ARG A 256 16.29 9.51 19.04
C ARG A 256 16.00 10.73 18.17
N VAL A 257 16.35 10.64 16.89
CA VAL A 257 15.99 11.65 15.89
C VAL A 257 15.14 10.98 14.81
N VAL A 258 13.84 11.26 14.80
CA VAL A 258 12.94 10.77 13.75
C VAL A 258 12.91 11.79 12.62
N ILE A 259 13.27 11.36 11.42
CA ILE A 259 13.31 12.20 10.23
C ILE A 259 12.15 11.79 9.32
N GLY A 260 11.32 12.74 8.89
CA GLY A 260 10.27 12.50 7.90
C GLY A 260 10.54 13.28 6.61
N LEU A 261 10.66 12.58 5.48
CA LEU A 261 10.76 13.18 4.15
C LEU A 261 9.37 13.31 3.55
N HIS A 262 8.95 14.53 3.26
CA HIS A 262 7.60 14.87 2.84
C HIS A 262 7.58 15.74 1.58
N ASN A 263 6.44 15.83 0.89
CA ASN A 263 6.10 16.72 -0.22
C ASN A 263 7.14 16.83 -1.34
N TYR A 264 7.96 15.79 -1.55
CA TYR A 264 8.84 15.73 -2.71
C TYR A 264 8.07 15.20 -3.92
N SER A 265 8.54 15.54 -5.11
CA SER A 265 7.91 15.12 -6.37
C SER A 265 7.91 13.60 -6.50
N HIS A 266 6.85 13.01 -7.07
CA HIS A 266 6.87 11.60 -7.47
C HIS A 266 7.80 11.32 -8.65
N ARG A 267 8.19 12.36 -9.40
CA ARG A 267 9.06 12.27 -10.59
C ARG A 267 10.52 12.41 -10.19
N PRO A 268 11.44 11.58 -10.73
CA PRO A 268 12.86 11.60 -10.38
C PRO A 268 13.62 12.84 -10.89
N THR A 269 13.05 13.59 -11.83
CA THR A 269 13.67 14.80 -12.40
C THR A 269 14.09 15.77 -11.29
N ASN A 270 15.30 16.33 -11.41
CA ASN A 270 15.90 17.22 -10.40
C ASN A 270 15.92 16.61 -8.99
N ASN A 271 16.16 15.30 -8.89
CA ASN A 271 16.19 14.54 -7.64
C ASN A 271 14.92 14.74 -6.80
N TYR A 272 13.76 14.57 -7.44
CA TYR A 272 12.46 14.74 -6.82
C TYR A 272 12.19 16.15 -6.26
N GLY A 273 13.00 17.14 -6.63
CA GLY A 273 12.94 18.49 -6.08
C GLY A 273 13.54 18.63 -4.67
N ILE A 274 14.20 17.60 -4.15
CA ILE A 274 14.86 17.63 -2.85
C ILE A 274 16.20 18.35 -3.01
N SER A 275 16.42 19.44 -2.28
CA SER A 275 17.68 20.20 -2.38
C SER A 275 18.86 19.45 -1.78
N LYS A 276 20.05 19.80 -2.27
CA LYS A 276 21.31 19.34 -1.68
C LYS A 276 21.42 19.67 -0.18
N ALA A 277 20.96 20.85 0.26
CA ALA A 277 20.99 21.23 1.66
C ALA A 277 20.13 20.30 2.54
N ALA A 278 18.95 19.92 2.07
CA ALA A 278 18.09 18.95 2.76
C ALA A 278 18.73 17.56 2.82
N ILE A 279 19.33 17.11 1.72
CA ILE A 279 20.02 15.80 1.66
C ILE A 279 21.21 15.78 2.62
N ASP A 280 22.04 16.81 2.58
CA ASP A 280 23.22 16.93 3.44
C ASP A 280 22.79 16.99 4.92
N LEU A 281 21.70 17.69 5.26
CA LEU A 281 21.15 17.69 6.63
C LEU A 281 20.78 16.28 7.08
N VAL A 282 19.97 15.55 6.31
CA VAL A 282 19.52 14.20 6.67
C VAL A 282 20.69 13.24 6.83
N ASN A 283 21.69 13.32 5.93
CA ASN A 283 22.90 12.51 6.04
C ASN A 283 23.73 12.84 7.28
N ASN A 284 23.87 14.12 7.63
CA ASN A 284 24.59 14.54 8.84
C ASN A 284 23.85 14.20 10.15
N LEU A 285 22.53 14.02 10.10
CA LEU A 285 21.73 13.59 11.26
C LEU A 285 21.81 12.08 11.51
N GLN A 286 22.31 11.28 10.56
CA GLN A 286 22.39 9.81 10.74
C GLN A 286 23.25 9.41 11.95
N ASP A 287 24.22 10.23 12.33
CA ASP A 287 25.08 10.04 13.51
C ASP A 287 24.36 10.28 14.85
N GLN A 288 23.06 10.64 14.84
CA GLN A 288 22.28 11.01 16.03
C GLN A 288 21.17 10.00 16.35
N ASN A 289 21.45 8.70 16.19
CA ASN A 289 20.44 7.62 16.33
C ASN A 289 19.18 7.93 15.52
N ALA A 290 19.37 8.19 14.22
CA ALA A 290 18.28 8.63 13.36
C ALA A 290 17.45 7.49 12.78
N LEU A 291 16.14 7.71 12.68
CA LEU A 291 15.19 6.87 11.95
C LEU A 291 14.62 7.69 10.79
N THR A 292 14.89 7.28 9.55
CA THR A 292 14.44 8.01 8.37
C THR A 292 13.18 7.39 7.78
N PHE A 293 12.09 8.15 7.73
CA PHE A 293 10.82 7.79 7.12
C PHE A 293 10.69 8.47 5.74
N VAL A 294 10.39 7.66 4.73
CA VAL A 294 10.26 8.09 3.32
C VAL A 294 8.78 8.05 2.94
N PHE A 295 8.12 9.22 2.87
CA PHE A 295 6.72 9.36 2.49
C PHE A 295 6.60 9.81 1.02
N GLY A 296 6.32 8.88 0.12
CA GLY A 296 6.27 9.10 -1.33
C GLY A 296 7.14 8.11 -2.09
N ASN A 297 7.59 8.49 -3.29
CA ASN A 297 8.39 7.62 -4.16
C ASN A 297 9.65 7.09 -3.44
N VAL A 298 9.69 5.78 -3.21
CA VAL A 298 10.73 5.12 -2.40
C VAL A 298 12.13 5.19 -3.02
N TYR A 299 12.23 5.43 -4.33
CA TYR A 299 13.53 5.64 -4.98
C TYR A 299 14.27 6.87 -4.44
N ALA A 300 13.58 7.84 -3.82
CA ALA A 300 14.22 8.96 -3.13
C ALA A 300 15.17 8.51 -2.00
N ALA A 301 14.98 7.31 -1.45
CA ALA A 301 15.87 6.72 -0.44
C ALA A 301 17.30 6.50 -0.95
N GLN A 302 17.54 6.52 -2.27
CA GLN A 302 18.89 6.48 -2.84
C GLN A 302 19.81 7.62 -2.36
N ASN A 303 19.24 8.72 -1.88
CA ASN A 303 19.99 9.84 -1.31
C ASN A 303 20.56 9.54 0.10
N PHE A 304 20.12 8.44 0.71
CA PHE A 304 20.40 8.08 2.10
C PHE A 304 20.89 6.63 2.23
N CYS A 305 21.66 6.14 1.24
CA CYS A 305 22.17 4.78 1.20
C CYS A 305 23.08 4.39 2.37
N ASN A 306 23.47 5.31 3.26
CA ASN A 306 24.25 5.01 4.46
C ASN A 306 23.41 5.10 5.76
N ALA A 307 22.12 5.45 5.66
CA ALA A 307 21.23 5.50 6.80
C ALA A 307 21.09 4.11 7.44
N SER A 308 21.21 4.06 8.77
CA SER A 308 21.19 2.80 9.53
C SER A 308 19.78 2.30 9.82
N THR A 309 18.80 3.21 9.87
CA THR A 309 17.38 2.87 10.06
C THR A 309 16.54 3.63 9.05
N VAL A 310 15.85 2.89 8.16
CA VAL A 310 15.03 3.46 7.08
C VAL A 310 13.71 2.71 6.99
N VAL A 311 12.61 3.47 6.95
CA VAL A 311 11.24 2.97 6.81
C VAL A 311 10.58 3.66 5.61
N ALA A 312 10.00 2.87 4.71
CA ALA A 312 9.26 3.38 3.56
C ALA A 312 7.75 3.34 3.82
N MET A 313 7.09 4.46 3.52
CA MET A 313 5.65 4.66 3.66
C MET A 313 4.94 4.86 2.32
N TYR A 314 5.69 5.05 1.22
CA TYR A 314 5.24 5.08 -0.19
C TYR A 314 4.31 6.23 -0.61
N GLU A 315 3.49 6.75 0.30
CA GLU A 315 2.58 7.87 0.09
C GLU A 315 2.74 8.90 1.22
N ASP A 316 2.35 10.15 0.94
CA ASP A 316 2.51 11.27 1.87
C ASP A 316 1.19 11.98 2.17
N ASP A 317 0.30 11.25 2.83
CA ASP A 317 -0.95 11.79 3.36
C ASP A 317 -1.23 11.33 4.79
N ASP A 318 -2.31 11.86 5.35
CA ASP A 318 -2.79 11.67 6.70
C ASP A 318 -2.87 10.20 7.13
N ALA A 319 -3.32 9.31 6.23
CA ALA A 319 -3.51 7.90 6.56
C ALA A 319 -2.16 7.20 6.74
N PHE A 320 -1.20 7.46 5.85
CA PHE A 320 0.15 6.89 5.90
C PHE A 320 0.97 7.52 7.03
N GLN A 321 0.83 8.82 7.26
CA GLN A 321 1.45 9.53 8.38
C GLN A 321 0.94 9.02 9.74
N ASN A 322 -0.35 8.74 9.88
CA ASN A 322 -0.88 8.08 11.08
C ASN A 322 -0.36 6.65 11.24
N ALA A 323 -0.34 5.86 10.16
CA ALA A 323 0.20 4.49 10.22
C ALA A 323 1.69 4.46 10.63
N ALA A 324 2.50 5.44 10.19
CA ALA A 324 3.88 5.56 10.64
C ALA A 324 3.99 5.85 12.14
N ALA A 325 3.13 6.73 12.67
CA ALA A 325 3.08 7.01 14.11
C ALA A 325 2.61 5.80 14.92
N ASP A 326 1.55 5.12 14.48
CA ASP A 326 1.02 3.91 15.12
C ASP A 326 2.05 2.77 15.08
N PHE A 327 2.84 2.66 14.01
CA PHE A 327 3.98 1.74 13.92
C PHE A 327 5.06 2.05 14.98
N LEU A 328 5.44 3.32 15.13
CA LEU A 328 6.38 3.73 16.19
C LEU A 328 5.82 3.48 17.59
N GLN A 329 4.51 3.56 17.80
CA GLN A 329 3.88 3.23 19.08
C GLN A 329 3.84 1.72 19.37
N GLY A 330 4.21 0.87 18.40
CA GLY A 330 4.05 -0.59 18.51
C GLY A 330 2.61 -1.07 18.26
N GLY A 331 1.74 -0.20 17.73
CA GLY A 331 0.36 -0.55 17.37
C GLY A 331 0.24 -1.27 16.02
N LEU A 332 1.28 -1.20 15.18
CA LEU A 332 1.34 -1.86 13.88
C LEU A 332 2.62 -2.67 13.72
N ALA A 333 2.52 -3.79 12.99
CA ALA A 333 3.67 -4.57 12.54
C ALA A 333 4.13 -4.10 11.15
N ALA A 334 5.44 -4.15 10.90
CA ALA A 334 5.96 -3.93 9.56
C ALA A 334 5.76 -5.19 8.70
N LYS A 335 4.89 -5.08 7.69
CA LYS A 335 4.51 -6.20 6.79
C LYS A 335 4.90 -5.96 5.34
N GLY A 336 5.21 -4.73 4.98
CA GLY A 336 5.51 -4.35 3.62
C GLY A 336 6.84 -4.94 3.16
N THR A 337 6.95 -5.14 1.85
CA THR A 337 8.17 -5.55 1.17
C THR A 337 8.48 -4.53 0.08
N LEU A 338 9.76 -4.18 -0.07
CA LEU A 338 10.22 -3.21 -1.05
C LEU A 338 9.92 -3.71 -2.48
N PRO A 339 9.09 -3.00 -3.27
CA PRO A 339 8.69 -3.43 -4.60
C PRO A 339 9.73 -3.11 -5.69
N VAL A 340 10.91 -2.62 -5.30
CA VAL A 340 12.00 -2.19 -6.19
C VAL A 340 13.36 -2.45 -5.53
N THR A 341 14.47 -2.26 -6.22
CA THR A 341 15.82 -2.25 -5.59
C THR A 341 16.27 -0.80 -5.43
N VAL A 342 16.73 -0.42 -4.23
CA VAL A 342 17.29 0.90 -3.94
C VAL A 342 18.57 0.74 -3.14
N CYS A 343 19.66 1.38 -3.58
CA CYS A 343 20.99 1.15 -3.03
C CYS A 343 21.38 -0.35 -3.10
N ASP A 344 21.78 -0.93 -1.98
CA ASP A 344 22.03 -2.36 -1.76
C ASP A 344 20.80 -3.13 -1.25
N VAL A 345 19.69 -2.45 -0.95
CA VAL A 345 18.44 -3.07 -0.48
C VAL A 345 17.67 -3.62 -1.69
N ARG A 346 17.64 -4.94 -1.81
CA ARG A 346 17.07 -5.64 -2.98
C ARG A 346 15.53 -5.62 -2.97
N TYR A 347 14.95 -5.69 -4.16
CA TYR A 347 13.53 -6.04 -4.36
C TYR A 347 13.11 -7.22 -3.48
N GLY A 348 11.92 -7.13 -2.89
CA GLY A 348 11.36 -8.12 -1.96
C GLY A 348 11.85 -7.98 -0.52
N THR A 349 12.79 -7.08 -0.23
CA THR A 349 13.28 -6.87 1.14
C THR A 349 12.23 -6.17 2.00
N GLY A 350 11.94 -6.72 3.17
CA GLY A 350 11.19 -6.06 4.23
C GLY A 350 11.57 -6.71 5.56
N ILE A 351 12.11 -5.95 6.50
CA ILE A 351 12.44 -6.47 7.82
C ILE A 351 11.13 -6.57 8.60
N ALA A 352 10.67 -7.79 8.81
CA ALA A 352 9.51 -8.05 9.65
C ALA A 352 9.82 -7.63 11.09
N LEU A 353 9.19 -6.55 11.53
CA LEU A 353 9.26 -6.09 12.92
C LEU A 353 7.91 -6.24 13.56
N ASN A 354 7.86 -7.20 14.47
CA ASN A 354 6.76 -7.48 15.36
C ASN A 354 7.04 -6.75 16.67
N SER A 355 6.95 -5.43 16.65
CA SER A 355 7.14 -4.57 17.82
C SER A 355 5.89 -4.65 18.69
N PHE A 356 5.80 -5.68 19.53
CA PHE A 356 4.69 -5.83 20.47
C PHE A 356 5.05 -5.16 21.80
N ILE A 357 4.75 -3.86 21.94
CA ILE A 357 4.70 -3.23 23.27
C ILE A 357 3.25 -3.39 23.76
N PRO A 358 2.99 -4.23 24.76
CA PRO A 358 1.63 -4.39 25.26
C PRO A 358 1.16 -3.10 25.92
N VAL A 359 -0.08 -2.69 25.64
CA VAL A 359 -0.77 -1.62 26.37
C VAL A 359 -1.21 -2.13 27.75
N GLY A 360 -0.30 -2.75 28.50
CA GLY A 360 -0.59 -3.49 29.74
C GLY A 360 -0.94 -2.63 30.95
N ASN A 361 -0.91 -1.29 30.83
CA ASN A 361 -1.12 -0.35 31.94
C ASN A 361 -2.21 0.71 31.65
N SER A 362 -3.01 0.55 30.60
CA SER A 362 -4.15 1.46 30.38
C SER A 362 -5.24 1.23 31.45
N PRO A 363 -5.89 2.28 31.99
CA PRO A 363 -6.94 2.16 33.01
C PRO A 363 -8.09 1.21 32.65
N GLU A 364 -8.35 1.03 31.36
CA GLU A 364 -9.38 0.13 30.84
C GLU A 364 -9.12 -1.35 31.18
N TRP A 365 -7.87 -1.74 31.46
CA TRP A 365 -7.47 -3.12 31.79
C TRP A 365 -7.36 -3.38 33.30
N ALA A 366 -7.60 -2.37 34.15
CA ALA A 366 -7.58 -2.55 35.61
C ALA A 366 -8.49 -3.69 36.12
N PRO A 367 -9.68 -3.95 35.52
CA PRO A 367 -10.49 -5.11 35.89
C PRO A 367 -9.79 -6.46 35.63
N VAL A 368 -9.00 -6.57 34.55
CA VAL A 368 -8.24 -7.80 34.24
C VAL A 368 -7.12 -8.01 35.26
N ASP A 369 -6.39 -6.95 35.61
CA ASP A 369 -5.40 -6.98 36.68
C ASP A 369 -6.02 -7.46 38.00
N ALA A 370 -7.19 -6.93 38.36
CA ALA A 370 -7.88 -7.28 39.60
C ALA A 370 -8.25 -8.77 39.65
N ILE A 371 -8.80 -9.32 38.56
CA ILE A 371 -9.15 -10.75 38.47
C ILE A 371 -7.90 -11.62 38.55
N ALA A 372 -6.82 -11.25 37.85
CA ALA A 372 -5.56 -11.99 37.89
C ALA A 372 -4.96 -12.02 39.30
N GLN A 373 -4.97 -10.88 39.99
CA GLN A 373 -4.48 -10.75 41.36
C GLN A 373 -5.38 -11.48 42.36
N GLU A 374 -6.69 -11.46 42.19
CA GLU A 374 -7.62 -12.22 43.02
C GLU A 374 -7.38 -13.73 42.90
N GLY A 375 -7.12 -14.22 41.68
CA GLY A 375 -6.77 -15.62 41.44
C GLY A 375 -5.49 -16.04 42.16
N LEU A 376 -4.46 -15.19 42.15
CA LEU A 376 -3.25 -15.39 42.95
C LEU A 376 -3.56 -15.41 44.46
N ALA A 377 -4.31 -14.42 44.95
CA ALA A 377 -4.65 -14.29 46.36
C ALA A 377 -5.45 -15.49 46.89
N LYS A 378 -6.36 -16.02 46.08
CA LYS A 378 -7.17 -17.23 46.37
C LYS A 378 -6.43 -18.53 46.10
N LYS A 379 -5.18 -18.48 45.63
CA LYS A 379 -4.35 -19.63 45.26
C LYS A 379 -4.98 -20.52 44.18
N ALA A 380 -5.73 -19.92 43.24
CA ALA A 380 -6.25 -20.64 42.08
C ALA A 380 -5.13 -21.09 41.13
N TYR A 381 -4.07 -20.27 41.03
CA TYR A 381 -2.83 -20.56 40.31
C TYR A 381 -1.67 -19.82 40.97
N PRO A 382 -0.42 -20.32 40.87
CA PRO A 382 0.75 -19.65 41.43
C PRO A 382 1.22 -18.44 40.59
N GLY A 383 0.91 -18.45 39.29
CA GLY A 383 1.29 -17.43 38.33
C GLY A 383 0.58 -17.61 36.99
N ALA A 384 0.50 -16.53 36.22
CA ALA A 384 -0.21 -16.50 34.94
C ALA A 384 0.37 -15.46 33.99
N VAL A 385 0.20 -15.67 32.70
CA VAL A 385 0.37 -14.64 31.66
C VAL A 385 -0.99 -14.47 30.99
N VAL A 386 -1.44 -13.23 30.87
CA VAL A 386 -2.70 -12.90 30.20
C VAL A 386 -2.39 -12.11 28.95
N LEU A 387 -2.89 -12.58 27.80
CA LEU A 387 -2.74 -11.96 26.49
C LEU A 387 -4.13 -11.71 25.89
N ALA A 388 -4.42 -10.48 25.52
CA ALA A 388 -5.63 -10.10 24.78
C ALA A 388 -5.24 -9.54 23.41
N VAL A 389 -5.79 -10.12 22.34
CA VAL A 389 -5.56 -9.69 20.96
C VAL A 389 -6.90 -9.34 20.33
N GLN A 390 -7.01 -8.14 19.78
CA GLN A 390 -8.18 -7.67 19.06
C GLN A 390 -7.76 -7.12 17.70
N ASN A 391 -8.36 -7.64 16.62
CA ASN A 391 -8.05 -7.26 15.24
C ASN A 391 -6.55 -7.39 14.88
N GLY A 392 -5.89 -8.42 15.42
CA GLY A 392 -4.46 -8.65 15.23
C GLY A 392 -3.54 -7.74 16.03
N VAL A 393 -4.10 -6.87 16.89
CA VAL A 393 -3.35 -5.97 17.79
C VAL A 393 -3.42 -6.51 19.21
N ILE A 394 -2.27 -6.67 19.86
CA ILE A 394 -2.20 -7.02 21.27
C ILE A 394 -2.67 -5.81 22.08
N LYS A 395 -3.84 -5.92 22.71
CA LYS A 395 -4.39 -4.87 23.57
C LYS A 395 -3.88 -4.95 24.99
N TYR A 396 -3.46 -6.14 25.42
CA TYR A 396 -3.00 -6.38 26.79
C TYR A 396 -2.08 -7.60 26.82
N HIS A 397 -0.95 -7.53 27.51
CA HIS A 397 -0.04 -8.66 27.73
C HIS A 397 0.74 -8.42 29.02
N LYS A 398 0.47 -9.20 30.06
CA LYS A 398 1.04 -9.00 31.40
C LYS A 398 1.24 -10.33 32.11
N ALA A 399 2.35 -10.42 32.85
CA ALA A 399 2.68 -11.56 33.70
C ALA A 399 2.35 -11.27 35.16
N PHE A 400 1.93 -12.31 35.87
CA PHE A 400 1.46 -12.28 37.25
C PHE A 400 2.07 -13.45 38.04
N GLY A 401 2.43 -13.20 39.30
CA GLY A 401 2.81 -14.26 40.23
C GLY A 401 4.15 -14.95 39.92
N ARG A 402 4.22 -16.25 40.25
CA ARG A 402 5.44 -17.07 40.24
C ARG A 402 5.13 -18.47 39.71
N TYR A 403 6.17 -19.26 39.41
CA TYR A 403 6.02 -20.61 38.87
C TYR A 403 5.38 -21.56 39.89
N GLU A 404 5.65 -21.35 41.17
CA GLU A 404 5.07 -22.11 42.28
C GLU A 404 4.54 -21.16 43.36
N PHE A 405 3.73 -21.67 44.29
CA PHE A 405 3.19 -20.88 45.40
C PHE A 405 4.26 -20.44 46.41
N ASP A 406 5.45 -21.02 46.34
CA ASP A 406 6.59 -20.60 47.15
C ASP A 406 7.13 -19.25 46.67
N SER A 407 7.25 -18.31 47.61
CA SER A 407 7.95 -17.04 47.46
C SER A 407 9.38 -17.15 46.89
N SER A 408 10.07 -18.28 47.10
CA SER A 408 11.41 -18.53 46.56
C SER A 408 11.42 -18.95 45.08
N SER A 409 10.27 -19.38 44.55
CA SER A 409 10.11 -19.85 43.16
C SER A 409 10.38 -18.74 42.14
N LYS A 410 10.62 -19.05 40.87
CA LYS A 410 10.89 -18.03 39.85
C LYS A 410 9.64 -17.18 39.57
N PRO A 411 9.77 -15.86 39.38
CA PRO A 411 8.65 -15.04 38.91
C PRO A 411 8.26 -15.45 37.47
N VAL A 412 6.98 -15.32 37.14
CA VAL A 412 6.50 -15.48 35.76
C VAL A 412 6.95 -14.26 34.93
N SER A 413 7.43 -14.50 33.71
CA SER A 413 7.69 -13.49 32.69
C SER A 413 6.78 -13.70 31.49
N LEU A 414 6.76 -12.75 30.54
CA LEU A 414 5.98 -12.87 29.31
C LEU A 414 6.47 -14.03 28.41
N GLU A 415 7.70 -14.49 28.64
CA GLU A 415 8.38 -15.57 27.93
C GLU A 415 8.31 -16.90 28.70
N SER A 416 7.62 -16.94 29.84
CA SER A 416 7.42 -18.17 30.61
C SER A 416 6.71 -19.23 29.78
N ILE A 417 7.35 -20.39 29.62
CA ILE A 417 6.81 -21.54 28.90
C ILE A 417 5.99 -22.39 29.87
N TYR A 418 4.77 -22.73 29.45
CA TYR A 418 3.84 -23.60 30.19
C TYR A 418 3.64 -24.91 29.44
N ASP A 419 3.52 -26.01 30.19
CA ASP A 419 3.09 -27.28 29.62
C ASP A 419 1.64 -27.20 29.14
N LEU A 420 1.35 -27.78 27.98
CA LEU A 420 0.00 -27.80 27.43
C LEU A 420 -0.84 -28.89 28.09
N ALA A 421 -1.95 -28.49 28.73
CA ALA A 421 -2.94 -29.41 29.27
C ALA A 421 -4.37 -28.86 29.03
N SER A 422 -5.29 -29.72 28.60
CA SER A 422 -6.73 -29.40 28.49
C SER A 422 -7.09 -28.11 27.72
N VAL A 423 -6.43 -27.87 26.58
CA VAL A 423 -6.58 -26.61 25.80
C VAL A 423 -7.96 -26.36 25.21
N THR A 424 -8.78 -27.40 24.96
CA THR A 424 -10.06 -27.27 24.22
C THR A 424 -11.06 -26.31 24.87
N LYS A 425 -11.08 -26.23 26.21
CA LYS A 425 -11.99 -25.31 26.92
C LYS A 425 -11.67 -23.87 26.57
N ILE A 426 -10.39 -23.51 26.64
CA ILE A 426 -9.90 -22.15 26.39
C ILE A 426 -9.92 -21.84 24.89
N SER A 427 -9.46 -22.77 24.04
CA SER A 427 -9.29 -22.49 22.61
C SER A 427 -10.57 -22.60 21.77
N ALA A 428 -11.58 -23.36 22.23
CA ALA A 428 -12.84 -23.52 21.51
C ALA A 428 -14.03 -22.95 22.28
N THR A 429 -14.24 -23.38 23.54
CA THR A 429 -15.46 -23.03 24.27
C THR A 429 -15.46 -21.55 24.66
N THR A 430 -14.38 -21.07 25.29
CA THR A 430 -14.26 -19.67 25.71
C THR A 430 -14.35 -18.72 24.51
N VAL A 431 -13.62 -18.99 23.42
CA VAL A 431 -13.65 -18.15 22.21
C VAL A 431 -15.05 -18.13 21.58
N GLY A 432 -15.72 -19.28 21.50
CA GLY A 432 -17.08 -19.37 20.98
C GLY A 432 -18.09 -18.57 21.81
N VAL A 433 -18.01 -18.68 23.14
CA VAL A 433 -18.86 -17.93 24.06
C VAL A 433 -18.61 -16.43 23.98
N MET A 434 -17.33 -16.00 23.94
CA MET A 434 -16.98 -14.59 23.79
C MET A 434 -17.59 -13.98 22.53
N LYS A 435 -17.54 -14.72 21.41
CA LYS A 435 -18.13 -14.25 20.15
C LYS A 435 -19.66 -14.15 20.22
N LEU A 436 -20.32 -15.15 20.81
CA LEU A 436 -21.77 -15.12 20.98
C LEU A 436 -22.22 -13.99 21.92
N TYR A 437 -21.44 -13.70 22.96
CA TYR A 437 -21.69 -12.60 23.88
C TYR A 437 -21.51 -11.24 23.20
N GLU A 438 -20.42 -11.04 22.45
CA GLU A 438 -20.18 -9.83 21.64
C GLU A 438 -21.33 -9.55 20.66
N GLU A 439 -21.87 -10.60 20.04
CA GLU A 439 -22.98 -10.50 19.08
C GLU A 439 -24.36 -10.37 19.76
N GLY A 440 -24.43 -10.33 21.09
CA GLY A 440 -25.69 -10.27 21.84
C GLY A 440 -26.53 -11.55 21.75
N LYS A 441 -25.95 -12.66 21.28
CA LYS A 441 -26.61 -13.97 21.10
C LYS A 441 -26.57 -14.83 22.36
N LEU A 442 -25.67 -14.53 23.29
CA LEU A 442 -25.52 -15.23 24.56
C LEU A 442 -25.36 -14.21 25.69
N ASP A 443 -26.05 -14.46 26.80
CA ASP A 443 -26.00 -13.68 28.02
C ASP A 443 -25.45 -14.57 29.15
N LEU A 444 -24.43 -14.09 29.86
CA LEU A 444 -23.72 -14.87 30.88
C LEU A 444 -24.55 -15.05 32.16
N ASP A 445 -25.54 -14.19 32.40
CA ASP A 445 -26.43 -14.26 33.56
C ASP A 445 -27.67 -15.13 33.31
N LYS A 446 -27.80 -15.71 32.12
CA LYS A 446 -28.83 -16.70 31.79
C LYS A 446 -28.39 -18.12 32.10
N THR A 447 -29.33 -19.05 31.98
CA THR A 447 -29.15 -20.46 32.34
C THR A 447 -28.85 -21.36 31.14
N LEU A 448 -28.32 -22.57 31.38
CA LEU A 448 -28.16 -23.58 30.33
C LEU A 448 -29.50 -23.92 29.64
N GLY A 449 -30.61 -23.91 30.39
CA GLY A 449 -31.94 -24.21 29.86
C GLY A 449 -32.44 -23.21 28.82
N ASP A 450 -32.01 -21.95 28.93
CA ASP A 450 -32.37 -20.90 27.98
C ASP A 450 -31.82 -21.21 26.58
N TYR A 451 -30.59 -21.71 26.51
CA TYR A 451 -29.84 -21.89 25.27
C TYR A 451 -29.75 -23.33 24.76
N LEU A 452 -29.77 -24.33 25.66
CA LEU A 452 -29.53 -25.74 25.32
C LEU A 452 -30.81 -26.57 25.54
N PRO A 453 -31.57 -26.89 24.47
CA PRO A 453 -32.81 -27.65 24.59
C PRO A 453 -32.67 -28.99 25.33
N ILE A 454 -31.52 -29.66 25.19
CA ILE A 454 -31.25 -30.96 25.82
C ILE A 454 -31.21 -30.89 27.36
N THR A 455 -30.96 -29.72 27.94
CA THR A 455 -30.89 -29.57 29.40
C THR A 455 -32.26 -29.32 30.02
N ARG A 456 -33.27 -28.95 29.23
CA ARG A 456 -34.60 -28.60 29.71
C ARG A 456 -35.28 -29.83 30.34
N GLY A 457 -35.83 -29.66 31.54
CA GLY A 457 -36.41 -30.74 32.32
C GLY A 457 -35.40 -31.58 33.12
N THR A 458 -34.11 -31.25 33.04
CA THR A 458 -33.06 -31.86 33.88
C THR A 458 -32.66 -30.91 35.03
N ASP A 459 -31.92 -31.44 35.99
CA ASP A 459 -31.30 -30.65 37.07
C ASP A 459 -30.20 -29.69 36.57
N LYS A 460 -29.81 -29.77 35.28
CA LYS A 460 -28.82 -28.88 34.64
C LYS A 460 -29.43 -27.62 34.03
N ALA A 461 -30.73 -27.64 33.74
CA ALA A 461 -31.42 -26.47 33.18
C ALA A 461 -31.17 -25.16 33.94
N PRO A 462 -31.22 -25.11 35.30
CA PRO A 462 -31.11 -23.85 36.02
C PRO A 462 -29.66 -23.36 36.26
N LEU A 463 -28.64 -24.11 35.82
CA LEU A 463 -27.26 -23.71 36.02
C LEU A 463 -26.95 -22.45 35.20
N LEU A 464 -26.37 -21.43 35.85
CA LEU A 464 -25.98 -20.19 35.19
C LEU A 464 -24.78 -20.43 34.27
N ILE A 465 -24.81 -19.81 33.08
CA ILE A 465 -23.72 -19.93 32.11
C ILE A 465 -22.39 -19.48 32.72
N LYS A 466 -22.37 -18.34 33.42
CA LYS A 466 -21.15 -17.85 34.08
C LYS A 466 -20.56 -18.85 35.08
N ASP A 467 -21.40 -19.54 35.86
CA ASP A 467 -20.93 -20.49 36.87
C ASP A 467 -20.34 -21.74 36.22
N VAL A 468 -20.95 -22.19 35.12
CA VAL A 468 -20.45 -23.33 34.33
C VAL A 468 -19.10 -23.02 33.68
N LEU A 469 -18.88 -21.76 33.27
CA LEU A 469 -17.62 -21.34 32.65
C LEU A 469 -16.47 -21.13 33.65
N LEU A 470 -16.77 -21.02 34.94
CA LEU A 470 -15.78 -20.93 36.01
C LEU A 470 -15.27 -22.31 36.48
N HIS A 471 -15.92 -23.39 36.05
CA HIS A 471 -15.50 -24.78 36.25
C HIS A 471 -14.62 -25.25 35.09
#